data_AF-A0A6L8T211-F1
#
_entry.id   AF-A0A6L8T211-F1
#
_cell.length_a   1.000
_cell.length_b   1.000
_cell.length_c   1.000
_cell.angle_alpha   90.00
_cell.angle_beta   90.00
_cell.angle_gamma   90.00
#
_symmetry.space_group_name_H-M   'P 1'
#
loop_
_entity.id
_entity.type
_entity.pdbx_description
1 polymer ?
#
loop_
_entity_poly.entity_id
_entity_poly.type
_entity_poly.pdbx_seq_one_letter_code
_entity_poly.pdbx_strand_id
1 'polypeptide(L)'
;MTDDSYVVYACFSYICQGVETKAPALTQFYVYKNSEGNWVINNGALQDSEISAYMEKQLSDSDVSALIKKVQNELDQAQQSDPSLEEFLNGLGEEAGVSTEAEDGTMLTASEECNVRAEASTDADILGVISAGDQVQKTGTDGEWVQIDYDGQTGYIRGDLLE
;
A
#
# COMPACT_ATOMS: atom_id res chain seq x y z
N MET A 1 27.70 5.29 -0.31
CA MET A 1 27.32 6.00 0.93
C MET A 1 28.47 6.89 1.43
N THR A 2 28.21 7.89 2.28
CA THR A 2 29.25 8.71 2.94
C THR A 2 29.44 8.30 4.40
N ASP A 3 30.64 8.50 4.96
CA ASP A 3 30.92 8.20 6.38
C ASP A 3 30.07 9.05 7.34
N ASP A 4 29.66 10.25 6.92
CA ASP A 4 28.74 11.14 7.66
C ASP A 4 27.27 10.94 7.22
N SER A 5 26.78 9.70 7.26
CA SER A 5 25.38 9.39 6.97
C SER A 5 24.73 8.53 8.03
N TYR A 6 23.41 8.72 8.21
CA TYR A 6 22.64 8.15 9.31
C TYR A 6 21.26 7.72 8.84
N VAL A 7 20.74 6.66 9.45
CA VAL A 7 19.30 6.39 9.46
C VAL A 7 18.70 7.09 10.68
N VAL A 8 17.76 7.99 10.43
CA VAL A 8 17.08 8.76 11.48
C VAL A 8 15.65 8.25 11.58
N TYR A 9 15.28 7.78 12.76
CA TYR A 9 13.92 7.37 13.09
C TYR A 9 13.18 8.53 13.75
N ALA A 10 12.03 8.90 13.20
CA ALA A 10 11.17 9.94 13.74
C ALA A 10 9.84 9.32 14.17
N CYS A 11 9.55 9.39 15.47
CA CYS A 11 8.24 9.03 16.01
C CYS A 11 7.36 10.28 16.06
N PHE A 12 6.13 10.14 15.60
CA PHE A 12 5.14 11.21 15.61
C PHE A 12 3.75 10.60 15.79
N SER A 13 2.75 11.46 15.94
CA SER A 13 1.36 11.04 15.84
C SER A 13 0.63 11.98 14.93
N TYR A 14 -0.28 11.44 14.13
CA TYR A 14 -1.16 12.21 13.27
C TYR A 14 -2.62 11.96 13.66
N ILE A 15 -3.51 12.82 13.18
CA ILE A 15 -4.95 12.70 13.36
C ILE A 15 -5.51 12.49 11.96
N CYS A 16 -6.26 11.40 11.78
CA CYS A 16 -6.91 11.10 10.51
C CYS A 16 -8.18 11.95 10.37
N GLN A 17 -8.50 12.37 9.15
CA GLN A 17 -9.73 13.12 8.92
C GLN A 17 -10.94 12.25 9.30
N GLY A 18 -11.78 12.75 10.21
CA GLY A 18 -12.95 12.01 10.70
C GLY A 18 -12.69 11.12 11.92
N VAL A 19 -11.44 11.01 12.40
CA VAL A 19 -11.06 10.23 13.58
C VAL A 19 -10.35 11.15 14.58
N GLU A 20 -10.83 11.23 15.83
CA GLU A 20 -10.23 12.11 16.84
C GLU A 20 -8.99 11.50 17.51
N THR A 21 -8.92 10.17 17.56
CA THR A 21 -7.82 9.44 18.17
C THR A 21 -6.54 9.62 17.35
N LYS A 22 -5.44 9.93 18.04
CA LYS A 22 -4.13 10.06 17.41
C LYS A 22 -3.61 8.69 17.01
N ALA A 23 -3.13 8.56 15.78
CA ALA A 23 -2.41 7.40 15.27
C ALA A 23 -0.90 7.58 15.51
N PRO A 24 -0.28 6.83 16.43
CA PRO A 24 1.17 6.79 16.58
C PRO A 24 1.81 6.18 15.34
N ALA A 25 2.92 6.77 14.90
CA ALA A 25 3.66 6.29 13.76
C ALA A 25 5.16 6.55 13.89
N LEU A 26 5.91 5.78 13.11
CA LEU A 26 7.34 5.88 13.00
C LEU A 26 7.71 5.93 11.52
N THR A 27 8.54 6.89 11.16
CA THR A 27 9.12 6.99 9.83
C THR A 27 10.64 6.95 9.93
N GLN A 28 11.29 6.57 8.84
CA GLN A 28 12.74 6.52 8.74
C GLN A 28 13.22 7.38 7.58
N PHE A 29 14.31 8.11 7.82
CA PHE A 29 14.95 8.97 6.84
C PHE A 29 16.41 8.56 6.70
N TYR A 30 16.90 8.52 5.46
CA TYR A 30 18.34 8.55 5.24
C TYR A 30 18.81 10.00 5.21
N VAL A 31 19.70 10.34 6.13
CA VAL A 31 20.24 11.69 6.28
C VAL A 31 21.73 11.66 6.01
N TYR A 32 22.21 12.56 5.16
CA TYR A 32 23.63 12.69 4.84
C TYR A 32 24.04 14.16 4.83
N LYS A 33 25.34 14.39 4.97
CA LYS A 33 25.92 15.73 4.86
C LYS A 33 26.30 16.00 3.41
N ASN A 34 25.75 17.06 2.81
CA ASN A 34 26.07 17.43 1.44
C ASN A 34 27.47 18.07 1.33
N SER A 35 27.92 18.38 0.11
CA SER A 35 29.24 19.00 -0.15
C SER A 35 29.43 20.37 0.50
N GLU A 36 28.35 21.05 0.88
CA GLU A 36 28.36 22.35 1.57
C GLU A 36 28.39 22.19 3.11
N GLY A 37 28.31 20.95 3.61
CA GLY A 37 28.27 20.67 5.04
C GLY A 37 26.86 20.71 5.66
N ASN A 38 25.81 20.84 4.86
CA ASN A 38 24.42 20.88 5.34
C ASN A 38 23.84 19.46 5.43
N TRP A 39 23.02 19.21 6.46
CA TRP A 39 22.28 17.95 6.60
C TRP A 39 21.09 17.93 5.65
N VAL A 40 20.96 16.85 4.88
CA VAL A 40 19.92 16.69 3.85
C VAL A 40 19.25 15.33 4.03
N ILE A 41 17.92 15.30 3.92
CA ILE A 41 17.14 14.06 3.82
C ILE A 41 17.15 13.61 2.36
N ASN A 42 17.57 12.37 2.10
CA ASN A 42 17.47 11.77 0.79
C ASN A 42 16.10 11.09 0.61
N ASN A 43 15.15 11.78 -0.02
CA ASN A 43 13.83 11.21 -0.32
C ASN A 43 13.87 10.06 -1.34
N GLY A 44 14.95 9.90 -2.10
CA GLY A 44 15.16 8.80 -3.05
C GLY A 44 15.92 7.61 -2.47
N ALA A 45 16.20 7.59 -1.16
CA ALA A 45 17.09 6.61 -0.53
C ALA A 45 16.68 5.15 -0.78
N LEU A 46 15.38 4.87 -0.85
CA LEU A 46 14.88 3.51 -1.08
C LEU A 46 15.05 3.02 -2.54
N GLN A 47 15.31 3.93 -3.48
CA GLN A 47 15.58 3.58 -4.88
C GLN A 47 17.06 3.21 -5.11
N ASP A 48 17.93 3.56 -4.16
CA ASP A 48 19.34 3.19 -4.17
C ASP A 48 19.52 1.88 -3.38
N SER A 49 19.95 0.83 -4.07
CA SER A 49 20.06 -0.53 -3.49
C SER A 49 21.07 -0.63 -2.35
N GLU A 50 22.12 0.20 -2.33
CA GLU A 50 23.11 0.18 -1.25
C GLU A 50 22.53 0.85 0.01
N ILE A 51 21.86 1.99 -0.20
CA ILE A 51 21.24 2.73 0.90
C ILE A 51 20.05 1.96 1.48
N SER A 52 19.20 1.37 0.64
CA SER A 52 18.05 0.58 1.09
C SER A 52 18.49 -0.61 1.94
N ALA A 53 19.49 -1.38 1.49
CA ALA A 53 20.03 -2.52 2.24
C ALA A 53 20.64 -2.09 3.60
N TYR A 54 21.30 -0.93 3.64
CA TYR A 54 21.79 -0.38 4.90
C TYR A 54 20.66 0.03 5.84
N MET A 55 19.60 0.66 5.33
CA MET A 55 18.42 1.02 6.12
C MET A 55 17.70 -0.22 6.67
N GLU A 56 17.53 -1.26 5.85
CA GLU A 56 16.95 -2.54 6.27
C GLU A 56 17.77 -3.21 7.38
N LYS A 57 19.10 -3.17 7.27
CA LYS A 57 19.99 -3.71 8.30
C LYS A 57 19.78 -3.06 9.67
N GLN A 58 19.48 -1.76 9.71
CA GLN A 58 19.24 -1.05 10.97
C GLN A 58 17.98 -1.56 11.70
N LEU A 59 17.00 -2.13 10.98
CA LEU A 59 15.81 -2.71 11.60
C LEU A 59 16.14 -3.89 12.52
N SER A 60 17.27 -4.56 12.27
CA SER A 60 17.76 -5.65 13.12
C SER A 60 18.50 -5.18 14.37
N ASP A 61 18.79 -3.87 14.52
CA ASP A 61 19.34 -3.38 15.78
C ASP A 61 18.29 -3.52 16.89
N SER A 62 18.76 -3.91 18.06
CA SER A 62 17.95 -4.11 19.26
C SER A 62 17.21 -2.85 19.70
N ASP A 63 17.81 -1.66 19.56
CA ASP A 63 17.19 -0.41 19.99
C ASP A 63 16.13 0.07 18.99
N VAL A 64 16.40 -0.06 17.69
CA VAL A 64 15.47 0.21 16.59
C VAL A 64 14.29 -0.77 16.65
N SER A 65 14.55 -2.06 16.80
CA SER A 65 13.52 -3.08 16.98
C SER A 65 12.64 -2.79 18.21
N ALA A 66 13.24 -2.34 19.32
CA ALA A 66 12.48 -1.96 20.51
C ALA A 66 11.62 -0.72 20.28
N LEU A 67 12.12 0.26 19.53
CA LEU A 67 11.40 1.48 19.16
C LEU A 67 10.21 1.17 18.26
N ILE A 68 10.40 0.35 17.21
CA ILE A 68 9.33 -0.09 16.31
C ILE A 68 8.23 -0.82 17.08
N LYS A 69 8.60 -1.79 17.93
CA LYS A 69 7.64 -2.51 18.78
C LYS A 69 6.88 -1.59 19.71
N LYS A 70 7.55 -0.58 20.29
CA LYS A 70 6.90 0.39 21.16
C LYS A 70 5.81 1.16 20.40
N VAL A 71 6.14 1.72 19.23
CA VAL A 71 5.19 2.49 18.43
C VAL A 71 4.06 1.61 17.92
N GLN A 72 4.34 0.36 17.51
CA GLN A 72 3.31 -0.59 17.11
C GLN A 72 2.33 -0.87 18.26
N ASN A 73 2.83 -1.15 19.46
CA ASN A 73 1.97 -1.38 20.62
C ASN A 73 1.12 -0.14 20.96
N GLU A 74 1.66 1.06 20.79
CA GLU A 74 0.90 2.31 20.98
C GLU A 74 -0.21 2.45 19.93
N LEU A 75 0.06 2.07 18.67
CA LEU A 75 -0.94 2.05 17.60
C LEU A 75 -2.03 1.00 17.84
N ASP A 76 -1.65 -0.22 18.23
CA ASP A 76 -2.60 -1.31 18.54
C ASP A 76 -3.55 -0.90 19.68
N GLN A 77 -3.02 -0.21 20.70
CA GLN A 77 -3.82 0.32 21.80
C GLN A 77 -4.78 1.42 21.33
N ALA A 78 -4.32 2.30 20.44
CA ALA A 78 -5.15 3.35 19.87
C ALA A 78 -6.31 2.77 19.05
N GLN A 79 -6.05 1.78 18.19
CA GLN A 79 -7.06 1.06 17.40
C GLN A 79 -8.06 0.33 18.29
N GLN A 80 -7.60 -0.39 19.31
CA GLN A 80 -8.49 -1.06 20.27
C GLN A 80 -9.38 -0.09 21.06
N SER A 81 -8.89 1.12 21.30
CA SER A 81 -9.65 2.16 22.02
C SER A 81 -10.64 2.91 21.14
N ASP A 82 -10.46 2.88 19.82
CA ASP A 82 -11.25 3.62 18.85
C ASP A 82 -11.44 2.81 17.55
N PRO A 83 -12.56 2.09 17.41
CA PRO A 83 -12.86 1.32 16.20
C PRO A 83 -12.89 2.15 14.91
N SER A 84 -13.15 3.47 14.98
CA SER A 84 -13.11 4.33 13.79
C SER A 84 -11.70 4.53 13.28
N LEU A 85 -10.70 4.48 14.17
CA LEU A 85 -9.29 4.49 13.78
C LEU A 85 -8.89 3.16 13.15
N GLU A 86 -9.35 2.04 13.70
CA GLU A 86 -9.13 0.71 13.12
C GLU A 86 -9.72 0.61 11.71
N GLU A 87 -11.00 0.98 11.55
CA GLU A 87 -11.69 1.00 10.26
C GLU A 87 -10.99 1.92 9.26
N PHE A 88 -10.61 3.14 9.66
CA PHE A 88 -9.88 4.06 8.79
C PHE A 88 -8.55 3.47 8.30
N LEU A 89 -7.77 2.86 9.21
CA LEU A 89 -6.46 2.31 8.86
C LEU A 89 -6.55 1.05 8.00
N ASN A 90 -7.56 0.21 8.21
CA ASN A 90 -7.83 -0.94 7.34
C ASN A 90 -8.22 -0.48 5.92
N GLY A 91 -9.03 0.59 5.83
CA GLY A 91 -9.41 1.19 4.55
C GLY A 91 -8.27 1.87 3.77
N LEU A 92 -7.13 2.19 4.40
CA LEU A 92 -5.96 2.75 3.69
C LEU A 92 -5.25 1.74 2.78
N GLY A 93 -5.62 0.46 2.81
CA GLY A 93 -5.06 -0.60 1.96
C GLY A 93 -6.07 -1.35 1.09
N GLU A 94 -7.38 -1.13 1.26
CA GLU A 94 -8.42 -1.92 0.55
C GLU A 94 -8.75 -1.40 -0.86
N GLU A 95 -8.44 -0.14 -1.17
CA GLU A 95 -8.85 0.50 -2.44
C GLU A 95 -7.98 0.12 -3.67
N ALA A 96 -7.01 -0.79 -3.54
CA ALA A 96 -6.15 -1.16 -4.70
C ALA A 96 -5.72 -2.64 -4.80
N GLY A 97 -6.00 -3.48 -3.80
CA GLY A 97 -5.42 -4.84 -3.72
C GLY A 97 -6.39 -6.01 -3.53
N VAL A 98 -7.62 -5.78 -3.07
CA VAL A 98 -8.49 -6.88 -2.58
C VAL A 98 -8.86 -7.86 -3.69
N SER A 99 -9.16 -7.36 -4.89
CA SER A 99 -9.58 -8.19 -6.01
C SER A 99 -8.43 -8.87 -6.76
N THR A 100 -7.27 -8.21 -6.89
CA THR A 100 -6.09 -8.78 -7.57
C THR A 100 -5.37 -9.82 -6.72
N GLU A 101 -5.53 -9.79 -5.40
CA GLU A 101 -5.00 -10.79 -4.46
C GLU A 101 -6.00 -11.91 -4.10
N ALA A 102 -7.29 -11.76 -4.43
CA ALA A 102 -8.29 -12.80 -4.20
C ALA A 102 -7.91 -14.14 -4.88
N GLU A 103 -8.26 -15.28 -4.29
CA GLU A 103 -7.99 -16.59 -4.91
C GLU A 103 -8.81 -16.75 -6.22
N ASP A 104 -8.27 -17.47 -7.20
CA ASP A 104 -9.02 -17.80 -8.42
C ASP A 104 -10.32 -18.55 -8.10
N GLY A 105 -11.39 -18.20 -8.78
CA GLY A 105 -12.75 -18.70 -8.53
C GLY A 105 -13.55 -17.85 -7.53
N THR A 106 -12.93 -16.86 -6.89
CA THR A 106 -13.63 -15.87 -6.05
C THR A 106 -14.61 -15.04 -6.90
N MET A 107 -15.81 -14.82 -6.37
CA MET A 107 -16.79 -13.90 -6.94
C MET A 107 -16.50 -12.49 -6.43
N LEU A 108 -16.20 -11.57 -7.33
CA LEU A 108 -15.94 -10.17 -7.05
C LEU A 108 -17.11 -9.33 -7.56
N THR A 109 -17.46 -8.28 -6.84
CA THR A 109 -18.59 -7.40 -7.13
C THR A 109 -18.04 -6.09 -7.69
N ALA A 110 -18.62 -5.62 -8.80
CA ALA A 110 -18.29 -4.32 -9.36
C ALA A 110 -18.76 -3.20 -8.44
N SER A 111 -17.82 -2.37 -7.96
CA SER A 111 -18.14 -1.21 -7.12
C SER A 111 -18.82 -0.09 -7.92
N GLU A 112 -18.50 0.02 -9.21
CA GLU A 112 -19.09 0.96 -10.16
C GLU A 112 -19.27 0.36 -11.58
N GLU A 113 -19.56 1.19 -12.58
CA GLU A 113 -19.60 0.75 -13.99
C GLU A 113 -18.18 0.51 -14.52
N CYS A 114 -17.88 -0.74 -14.90
CA CYS A 114 -16.54 -1.18 -15.25
C CYS A 114 -16.44 -1.57 -16.73
N ASN A 115 -15.37 -1.16 -17.40
CA ASN A 115 -15.07 -1.65 -18.76
C ASN A 115 -14.35 -3.01 -18.68
N VAL A 116 -14.83 -3.98 -19.46
CA VAL A 116 -14.10 -5.22 -19.74
C VAL A 116 -13.22 -4.99 -20.95
N ARG A 117 -11.91 -5.19 -20.80
CA ARG A 117 -10.92 -4.94 -21.86
C ARG A 117 -10.30 -6.22 -22.39
N ALA A 118 -9.80 -6.16 -23.62
CA ALA A 118 -9.17 -7.30 -24.29
C ALA A 118 -7.79 -7.66 -23.72
N GLU A 119 -7.09 -6.69 -23.12
CA GLU A 119 -5.77 -6.84 -22.51
C GLU A 119 -5.70 -6.04 -21.20
N ALA A 120 -4.70 -6.33 -20.36
CA ALA A 120 -4.40 -5.66 -19.10
C ALA A 120 -3.82 -4.23 -19.32
N SER A 121 -4.56 -3.37 -20.03
CA SER A 121 -4.14 -2.02 -20.38
C SER A 121 -5.33 -1.06 -20.54
N THR A 122 -5.18 0.20 -20.14
CA THR A 122 -6.21 1.24 -20.34
C THR A 122 -6.41 1.63 -21.80
N ASP A 123 -5.45 1.29 -22.67
CA ASP A 123 -5.48 1.59 -24.10
C ASP A 123 -6.05 0.43 -24.94
N ALA A 124 -6.33 -0.72 -24.32
CA ALA A 124 -6.86 -1.90 -24.99
C ALA A 124 -8.33 -1.72 -25.39
N ASP A 125 -8.76 -2.45 -26.42
CA ASP A 125 -10.14 -2.47 -26.89
C ASP A 125 -11.11 -2.89 -25.77
N ILE A 126 -12.26 -2.21 -25.72
CA ILE A 126 -13.34 -2.51 -24.78
C ILE A 126 -14.20 -3.62 -25.39
N LEU A 127 -14.24 -4.77 -24.72
CA LEU A 127 -15.06 -5.92 -25.09
C LEU A 127 -16.51 -5.74 -24.65
N GLY A 128 -16.71 -5.05 -23.51
CA GLY A 128 -18.02 -4.82 -22.93
C GLY A 128 -17.96 -4.00 -21.65
N VAL A 129 -19.10 -3.92 -20.97
CA VAL A 129 -19.29 -3.14 -19.75
C VAL A 129 -20.02 -4.00 -18.73
N ILE A 130 -19.65 -3.85 -17.45
CA ILE A 130 -20.28 -4.49 -16.30
C ILE A 130 -20.85 -3.38 -15.41
N SER A 131 -22.06 -3.55 -14.91
CA SER A 131 -22.72 -2.52 -14.10
C SER A 131 -22.32 -2.64 -12.64
N ALA A 132 -22.43 -1.53 -11.91
CA ALA A 132 -22.26 -1.54 -10.46
C ALA A 132 -23.18 -2.58 -9.80
N GLY A 133 -22.62 -3.40 -8.92
CA GLY A 133 -23.31 -4.49 -8.22
C GLY A 133 -23.36 -5.82 -8.98
N ASP A 134 -22.96 -5.86 -10.25
CA ASP A 134 -22.80 -7.13 -10.96
C ASP A 134 -21.59 -7.89 -10.41
N GLN A 135 -21.65 -9.22 -10.45
CA GLN A 135 -20.58 -10.07 -9.97
C GLN A 135 -19.87 -10.79 -11.10
N VAL A 136 -18.55 -10.87 -10.99
CA VAL A 136 -17.68 -11.61 -11.91
C VAL A 136 -16.86 -12.64 -11.15
N GLN A 137 -16.58 -13.77 -11.79
CA GLN A 137 -15.65 -14.74 -11.24
C GLN A 137 -14.24 -14.42 -11.69
N LYS A 138 -13.33 -14.27 -10.74
CA LYS A 138 -11.90 -14.17 -11.03
C LYS A 138 -11.36 -15.46 -11.62
N THR A 139 -10.63 -15.36 -12.72
CA THR A 139 -9.92 -16.48 -13.36
C THR A 139 -8.40 -16.30 -13.34
N GLY A 140 -7.91 -15.15 -12.90
CA GLY A 140 -6.49 -14.84 -12.76
C GLY A 140 -6.25 -13.35 -12.51
N THR A 141 -4.98 -12.96 -12.53
CA THR A 141 -4.52 -11.57 -12.37
C THR A 141 -3.36 -11.28 -13.32
N ASP A 142 -3.32 -10.07 -13.88
CA ASP A 142 -2.16 -9.52 -14.56
C ASP A 142 -1.88 -8.10 -14.05
N GLY A 143 -0.92 -7.97 -13.12
CA GLY A 143 -0.64 -6.72 -12.42
C GLY A 143 -1.84 -6.20 -11.64
N GLU A 144 -2.33 -5.02 -12.04
CA GLU A 144 -3.49 -4.35 -11.43
C GLU A 144 -4.83 -4.79 -12.06
N TRP A 145 -4.83 -5.81 -12.92
CA TRP A 145 -6.02 -6.26 -13.65
C TRP A 145 -6.47 -7.65 -13.21
N VAL A 146 -7.78 -7.79 -13.01
CA VAL A 146 -8.45 -9.07 -12.76
C VAL A 146 -8.85 -9.67 -14.10
N GLN A 147 -8.46 -10.93 -14.31
CA GLN A 147 -8.92 -11.73 -15.45
C GLN A 147 -10.27 -12.36 -15.15
N ILE A 148 -11.15 -12.33 -16.14
CA ILE A 148 -12.48 -12.96 -16.11
C ILE A 148 -12.73 -13.75 -17.39
N ASP A 149 -13.68 -14.69 -17.36
CA ASP A 149 -14.30 -15.22 -18.58
C ASP A 149 -15.43 -14.26 -18.98
N TYR A 150 -15.31 -13.68 -20.18
CA TYR A 150 -16.31 -12.79 -20.76
C TYR A 150 -16.71 -13.33 -22.13
N ASP A 151 -17.92 -13.88 -22.24
CA ASP A 151 -18.45 -14.51 -23.45
C ASP A 151 -17.52 -15.57 -24.08
N GLY A 152 -16.80 -16.34 -23.24
CA GLY A 152 -15.89 -17.40 -23.68
C GLY A 152 -14.51 -16.93 -24.16
N GLN A 153 -14.17 -15.66 -23.92
CA GLN A 153 -12.82 -15.12 -24.08
C GLN A 153 -12.33 -14.47 -22.79
N THR A 154 -11.00 -14.36 -22.62
CA THR A 154 -10.42 -13.69 -21.46
C THR A 154 -10.65 -12.18 -21.55
N GLY A 155 -11.28 -11.61 -20.54
CA GLY A 155 -11.46 -10.18 -20.35
C GLY A 155 -10.70 -9.68 -19.12
N TYR A 156 -10.40 -8.38 -19.09
CA TYR A 156 -9.66 -7.72 -18.03
C TYR A 156 -10.45 -6.54 -17.46
N ILE A 157 -10.61 -6.48 -16.14
CA ILE A 157 -11.18 -5.35 -15.41
C ILE A 157 -10.13 -4.84 -14.44
N ARG A 158 -10.04 -3.53 -14.21
CA ARG A 158 -9.13 -3.02 -13.19
C ARG A 158 -9.56 -3.50 -11.80
N GLY A 159 -8.58 -3.94 -11.02
CA GLY A 159 -8.84 -4.49 -9.69
C GLY A 159 -9.45 -3.49 -8.71
N ASP A 160 -9.07 -2.21 -8.81
CA ASP A 160 -9.62 -1.13 -7.97
C ASP A 160 -11.14 -0.93 -8.16
N LEU A 161 -11.74 -1.51 -9.20
CA LEU A 161 -13.19 -1.44 -9.46
C LEU A 161 -13.97 -2.68 -8.98
N LEU A 162 -13.30 -3.61 -8.29
CA LEU A 162 -13.85 -4.90 -7.89
C LEU A 162 -13.58 -5.18 -6.40
N GLU A 163 -14.58 -5.71 -5.69
CA GLU A 163 -14.57 -6.06 -4.25
C GLU A 163 -14.99 -7.50 -3.97
#